data_AF-A0A1V4MJP1-F1
#
_entry.id   AF-A0A1V4MJP1-F1
#
_cell.length_a   1.000
_cell.length_b   1.000
_cell.length_c   1.000
_cell.angle_alpha   90.00
_cell.angle_beta   90.00
_cell.angle_gamma   90.00
#
_symmetry.space_group_name_H-M   'P 1'
#
loop_
_entity.id
_entity.type
_entity.pdbx_description
1 polymer ?
#
loop_
_entity_poly.entity_id
_entity_poly.type
_entity_poly.pdbx_seq_one_letter_code
_entity_poly.pdbx_strand_id
1 'polypeptide(L)'
;MLPETLSEAVSRMITRISGNDGGINGISPVSGGSINGACKLDCPSGRFFLKYNDACRYPAMFEKEAAGLSLLGNTNTIRVPGIIGHGQAGKHAFLLLEYVDNSPAASDYWEDFGRRLAALHRNTASLFGLDHDNYIGSLPQQNGRYDRWVDFFREERLKVQLDLAIRNGLMPAGMQKAFERLFGKLDDIFPEEPPSLVHGDLWSGNYMPDENGHVCIIDPAVYYGSREMDLAMTMLFGMAGSGFYEACHEAFPLQPGWRERIKICNLYPLLVHVNLFGKGYLGSVEGILKEF
;
A
#
# COMPACT_ATOMS: atom_id res chain seq x y z
N MET A 1 -7.76 20.18 15.99
CA MET A 1 -9.23 20.06 16.17
C MET A 1 -9.81 19.62 14.84
N LEU A 2 -10.73 18.65 14.81
CA LEU A 2 -11.36 18.21 13.57
C LEU A 2 -12.34 19.28 13.05
N PRO A 3 -12.52 19.42 11.72
CA PRO A 3 -13.60 20.23 11.17
C PRO A 3 -14.96 19.82 11.75
N GLU A 4 -15.79 20.79 12.13
CA GLU A 4 -17.09 20.55 12.80
C GLU A 4 -17.99 19.60 12.02
N THR A 5 -18.18 19.86 10.71
CA THR A 5 -19.00 19.01 9.83
C THR A 5 -18.50 17.57 9.78
N LEU A 6 -17.18 17.37 9.85
CA LEU A 6 -16.57 16.04 9.85
C LEU A 6 -16.78 15.35 11.21
N SER A 7 -16.56 16.08 12.30
CA SER A 7 -16.79 15.60 13.67
C SER A 7 -18.22 15.09 13.86
N GLU A 8 -19.22 15.85 13.42
CA GLU A 8 -20.62 15.44 13.48
C GLU A 8 -20.93 14.20 12.61
N ALA A 9 -20.40 14.15 11.39
CA ALA A 9 -20.65 13.05 10.47
C ALA A 9 -20.07 11.73 11.02
N VAL A 10 -18.85 11.78 11.56
CA VAL A 10 -18.19 10.65 12.20
C VAL A 10 -18.93 10.23 13.47
N SER A 11 -19.33 11.17 14.32
CA SER A 11 -20.10 10.87 15.53
C SER A 11 -21.42 10.16 15.20
N ARG A 12 -22.18 10.67 14.22
CA ARG A 12 -23.41 10.01 13.73
C ARG A 12 -23.16 8.60 13.20
N MET A 13 -22.05 8.38 12.50
CA MET A 13 -21.66 7.06 12.00
C MET A 13 -21.36 6.09 13.16
N ILE A 14 -20.60 6.53 14.15
CA ILE A 14 -20.27 5.73 15.34
C ILE A 14 -21.55 5.39 16.12
N THR A 15 -22.47 6.33 16.32
CA THR A 15 -23.76 6.07 16.98
C THR A 15 -24.56 5.02 16.24
N ARG A 16 -24.65 5.13 14.91
CA ARG A 16 -25.40 4.18 14.09
C ARG A 16 -24.85 2.76 14.18
N ILE A 17 -23.53 2.61 14.22
CA ILE A 17 -22.88 1.29 14.20
C ILE A 17 -22.82 0.66 15.59
N SER A 18 -22.50 1.45 16.61
CA SER A 18 -22.38 0.95 17.98
C SER A 18 -23.72 0.76 18.70
N GLY A 19 -24.79 1.41 18.22
CA GLY A 19 -26.07 1.48 18.92
C GLY A 19 -26.03 2.30 20.23
N ASN A 20 -24.90 2.96 20.51
CA ASN A 20 -24.63 3.72 21.73
C ASN A 20 -24.25 5.16 21.39
N ASP A 21 -23.99 5.97 22.42
CA ASP A 21 -23.48 7.34 22.23
C ASP A 21 -22.16 7.33 21.43
N GLY A 22 -22.18 8.01 20.28
CA GLY A 22 -21.03 8.15 19.37
C GLY A 22 -20.30 9.47 19.57
N GLY A 23 -20.53 10.15 20.69
CA GLY A 23 -19.79 11.35 21.08
C GLY A 23 -18.28 11.11 21.10
N ILE A 24 -17.53 12.09 20.60
CA ILE A 24 -16.07 12.05 20.56
C ILE A 24 -15.53 12.74 21.81
N ASN A 25 -14.98 11.98 22.74
CA ASN A 25 -14.44 12.47 24.01
C ASN A 25 -12.99 12.93 23.89
N GLY A 26 -12.24 12.38 22.94
CA GLY A 26 -10.83 12.69 22.72
C GLY A 26 -10.43 12.54 21.26
N ILE A 27 -9.53 13.43 20.81
CA ILE A 27 -8.93 13.39 19.48
C ILE A 27 -7.42 13.52 19.66
N SER A 28 -6.68 12.48 19.26
CA SER A 28 -5.22 12.47 19.29
C SER A 28 -4.68 12.34 17.87
N PRO A 29 -3.84 13.26 17.37
CA PRO A 29 -3.22 13.08 16.06
C PRO A 29 -2.31 11.86 16.10
N VAL A 30 -2.30 11.10 14.99
CA VAL A 30 -1.37 9.98 14.80
C VAL A 30 -0.36 10.40 13.75
N SER A 31 0.93 10.30 14.07
CA SER A 31 2.01 10.55 13.12
C SER A 31 2.15 9.40 12.13
N GLY A 32 2.55 9.68 10.89
CA GLY A 32 2.89 8.65 9.90
C GLY A 32 2.35 8.94 8.49
N GLY A 33 1.24 9.68 8.39
CA GLY A 33 0.69 10.09 7.09
C GLY A 33 1.34 11.36 6.54
N SER A 34 1.91 11.30 5.34
CA SER A 34 2.46 12.48 4.64
C SER A 34 1.39 13.31 3.90
N ILE A 35 0.19 12.75 3.71
CA ILE A 35 -0.84 13.27 2.79
C ILE A 35 -2.20 13.46 3.45
N ASN A 36 -2.62 12.50 4.28
CA ASN A 36 -3.93 12.47 4.92
C ASN A 36 -3.88 13.02 6.34
N GLY A 37 -4.95 13.67 6.78
CA GLY A 37 -5.18 13.87 8.21
C GLY A 37 -5.50 12.52 8.85
N ALA A 38 -4.79 12.16 9.92
CA ALA A 38 -4.98 10.91 10.64
C ALA A 38 -5.07 11.18 12.15
N CYS A 39 -6.07 10.61 12.81
CA CYS A 39 -6.23 10.73 14.25
C CYS A 39 -6.92 9.52 14.88
N LYS A 40 -6.55 9.25 16.13
CA LYS A 40 -7.29 8.38 17.03
C LYS A 40 -8.46 9.16 17.63
N LEU A 41 -9.63 8.52 17.66
CA LEU A 41 -10.82 8.99 18.34
C LEU A 41 -11.08 8.11 19.56
N ASP A 42 -11.23 8.74 20.73
CA ASP A 42 -11.69 8.08 21.95
C ASP A 42 -13.18 8.41 22.15
N CYS A 43 -14.03 7.40 22.13
CA CYS A 43 -15.50 7.52 22.26
C CYS A 43 -16.01 6.61 23.39
N PRO A 44 -17.22 6.85 23.96
CA PRO A 44 -17.83 5.93 24.92
C PRO A 44 -17.98 4.51 24.37
N SER A 45 -18.22 4.39 23.07
CA SER A 45 -18.39 3.12 22.36
C SER A 45 -17.08 2.42 21.97
N GLY A 46 -15.91 2.99 22.27
CA GLY A 46 -14.61 2.42 21.92
C GLY A 46 -13.66 3.41 21.25
N ARG A 47 -12.57 2.86 20.68
CA ARG A 47 -11.52 3.63 20.00
C ARG A 47 -11.58 3.38 18.49
N PHE A 48 -11.39 4.45 17.72
CA PHE A 48 -11.45 4.41 16.27
C PHE A 48 -10.28 5.14 15.64
N PHE A 49 -9.89 4.71 14.45
CA PHE A 49 -8.90 5.42 13.63
C PHE A 49 -9.62 6.14 12.50
N LEU A 50 -9.44 7.46 12.42
CA LEU A 50 -10.04 8.31 11.40
C LEU A 50 -8.96 8.82 10.45
N LYS A 51 -9.13 8.54 9.16
CA LYS A 51 -8.42 9.20 8.06
C LYS A 51 -9.36 10.17 7.36
N TYR A 52 -8.86 11.34 6.97
CA TYR A 52 -9.63 12.31 6.19
C TYR A 52 -8.76 13.17 5.29
N ASN A 53 -9.34 13.65 4.19
CA ASN A 53 -8.68 14.51 3.20
C ASN A 53 -9.72 15.27 2.38
N ASP A 54 -9.27 16.16 1.50
CA ASP A 54 -10.12 16.93 0.59
C ASP A 54 -10.76 16.03 -0.48
N ALA A 55 -12.10 15.97 -0.48
CA ALA A 55 -12.89 15.11 -1.36
C ALA A 55 -12.81 15.52 -2.83
N CYS A 56 -12.62 16.82 -3.11
CA CYS A 56 -12.54 17.33 -4.47
C CYS A 56 -11.17 17.03 -5.09
N ARG A 57 -10.10 17.14 -4.29
CA ARG A 57 -8.74 16.88 -4.73
C ARG A 57 -8.46 15.39 -4.90
N TYR A 58 -9.06 14.54 -4.06
CA TYR A 58 -8.84 13.10 -4.04
C TYR A 58 -10.18 12.33 -4.07
N PRO A 59 -10.88 12.32 -5.21
CA PRO A 59 -12.20 11.71 -5.33
C PRO A 59 -12.15 10.23 -4.99
N ALA A 60 -13.09 9.77 -4.15
CA ALA A 60 -13.26 8.38 -3.74
C ALA A 60 -12.04 7.69 -3.10
N MET A 61 -10.97 8.41 -2.73
CA MET A 61 -9.74 7.83 -2.13
C MET A 61 -10.03 6.83 -1.01
N PHE A 62 -10.88 7.22 -0.06
CA PHE A 62 -11.22 6.38 1.09
C PHE A 62 -12.20 5.24 0.79
N GLU A 63 -13.01 5.37 -0.27
CA GLU A 63 -13.80 4.25 -0.79
C GLU A 63 -12.86 3.19 -1.40
N LYS A 64 -11.86 3.62 -2.17
CA LYS A 64 -10.87 2.73 -2.78
C LYS A 64 -9.99 2.04 -1.74
N GLU A 65 -9.58 2.76 -0.71
CA GLU A 65 -8.83 2.17 0.41
C GLU A 65 -9.70 1.16 1.19
N ALA A 66 -10.97 1.48 1.48
CA ALA A 66 -11.90 0.54 2.11
C ALA A 66 -12.12 -0.72 1.25
N ALA A 67 -12.22 -0.57 -0.08
CA ALA A 67 -12.32 -1.69 -1.00
C ALA A 67 -11.05 -2.56 -0.98
N GLY A 68 -9.87 -1.94 -0.92
CA GLY A 68 -8.59 -2.65 -0.80
C GLY A 68 -8.44 -3.41 0.52
N LEU A 69 -8.78 -2.77 1.65
CA LEU A 69 -8.84 -3.42 2.96
C LEU A 69 -9.85 -4.58 2.96
N SER A 70 -11.01 -4.42 2.34
CA SER A 70 -12.00 -5.51 2.21
C SER A 70 -11.43 -6.68 1.40
N LEU A 71 -10.75 -6.39 0.28
CA LEU A 71 -10.16 -7.42 -0.57
C LEU A 71 -9.10 -8.23 0.17
N LEU A 72 -8.24 -7.57 0.94
CA LEU A 72 -7.24 -8.23 1.80
C LEU A 72 -7.89 -9.00 2.94
N GLY A 73 -8.85 -8.40 3.66
CA GLY A 73 -9.52 -9.03 4.80
C GLY A 73 -10.29 -10.30 4.42
N ASN A 74 -10.91 -10.32 3.23
CA ASN A 74 -11.67 -11.47 2.74
C ASN A 74 -10.82 -12.71 2.47
N THR A 75 -9.49 -12.59 2.34
CA THR A 75 -8.62 -13.76 2.19
C THR A 75 -8.45 -14.54 3.49
N ASN A 76 -8.71 -13.91 4.64
CA ASN A 76 -8.46 -14.47 5.98
C ASN A 76 -7.02 -14.94 6.19
N THR A 77 -6.03 -14.34 5.53
CA THR A 77 -4.61 -14.73 5.63
C THR A 77 -3.80 -13.87 6.59
N ILE A 78 -3.98 -12.56 6.53
CA ILE A 78 -3.25 -11.57 7.32
C ILE A 78 -4.22 -10.53 7.85
N ARG A 79 -4.01 -10.06 9.09
CA ARG A 79 -4.92 -9.09 9.70
C ARG A 79 -4.82 -7.75 8.99
N VAL A 80 -5.98 -7.13 8.80
CA VAL A 80 -6.15 -5.73 8.41
C VAL A 80 -7.12 -5.07 9.39
N PRO A 81 -7.10 -3.74 9.56
CA PRO A 81 -8.06 -3.05 10.42
C PRO A 81 -9.50 -3.28 9.94
N GLY A 82 -10.41 -3.54 10.86
CA GLY A 82 -11.84 -3.60 10.58
C GLY A 82 -12.37 -2.29 10.00
N ILE A 83 -13.15 -2.37 8.93
CA ILE A 83 -13.75 -1.19 8.30
C ILE A 83 -15.05 -0.85 9.01
N ILE A 84 -15.12 0.33 9.60
CA ILE A 84 -16.33 0.83 10.26
C ILE A 84 -17.21 1.56 9.25
N GLY A 85 -16.60 2.40 8.41
CA GLY A 85 -17.29 3.02 7.29
C GLY A 85 -16.50 4.16 6.67
N HIS A 86 -16.98 4.67 5.54
CA HIS A 86 -16.41 5.83 4.86
C HIS A 86 -17.52 6.76 4.39
N GLY A 87 -17.17 8.00 4.07
CA GLY A 87 -18.15 8.97 3.60
C GLY A 87 -17.55 10.32 3.25
N GLN A 88 -18.44 11.27 2.98
CA GLN A 88 -18.09 12.66 2.73
C GLN A 88 -18.86 13.58 3.69
N ALA A 89 -18.17 14.57 4.23
CA ALA A 89 -18.72 15.59 5.12
C ALA A 89 -18.21 16.98 4.68
N GLY A 90 -19.09 17.74 4.01
CA GLY A 90 -18.71 18.99 3.37
C GLY A 90 -17.63 18.76 2.31
N LYS A 91 -16.47 19.43 2.45
CA LYS A 91 -15.33 19.28 1.55
C LYS A 91 -14.41 18.09 1.86
N HIS A 92 -14.64 17.37 2.96
CA HIS A 92 -13.74 16.28 3.37
C HIS A 92 -14.36 14.92 3.04
N ALA A 93 -13.57 14.02 2.46
CA ALA A 93 -13.84 12.59 2.48
C ALA A 93 -13.15 11.98 3.71
N PHE A 94 -13.69 10.86 4.22
CA PHE A 94 -13.12 10.19 5.38
C PHE A 94 -13.29 8.67 5.33
N LEU A 95 -12.41 7.98 6.04
CA LEU A 95 -12.44 6.55 6.36
C LEU A 95 -12.33 6.38 7.86
N LEU A 96 -13.27 5.65 8.45
CA LEU A 96 -13.28 5.27 9.85
C LEU A 96 -12.98 3.76 9.94
N LEU A 97 -11.93 3.43 10.68
CA LEU A 97 -11.44 2.08 10.89
C LEU A 97 -11.44 1.72 12.38
N GLU A 98 -11.36 0.42 12.66
CA GLU A 98 -10.88 -0.11 13.92
C GLU A 98 -9.56 0.55 14.30
N TYR A 99 -9.43 0.96 15.56
CA TYR A 99 -8.13 1.35 16.08
C TYR A 99 -7.37 0.11 16.55
N VAL A 100 -6.32 -0.25 15.82
CA VAL A 100 -5.44 -1.37 16.19
C VAL A 100 -4.47 -0.91 17.28
N ASP A 101 -4.53 -1.56 18.44
CA ASP A 101 -3.60 -1.29 19.53
C ASP A 101 -2.24 -1.92 19.23
N ASN A 102 -1.21 -1.11 19.34
CA ASN A 102 0.17 -1.58 19.20
C ASN A 102 0.61 -2.29 20.49
N SER A 103 0.93 -3.58 20.41
CA SER A 103 1.57 -4.32 21.51
C SER A 103 3.02 -4.68 21.18
N PRO A 104 3.83 -5.11 22.17
CA PRO A 104 5.08 -5.80 21.85
C PRO A 104 4.81 -6.97 20.90
N ALA A 105 5.68 -7.13 19.90
CA ALA A 105 5.60 -8.23 18.94
C ALA A 105 5.79 -9.58 19.64
N ALA A 106 5.07 -10.60 19.16
CA ALA A 106 5.29 -11.99 19.57
C ALA A 106 6.72 -12.44 19.21
N SER A 107 7.21 -13.49 19.88
CA SER A 107 8.58 -13.98 19.69
C SER A 107 8.86 -14.48 18.27
N ASP A 108 7.85 -14.96 17.58
CA ASP A 108 7.86 -15.51 16.22
C ASP A 108 7.21 -14.57 15.19
N TYR A 109 7.06 -13.28 15.52
CA TYR A 109 6.36 -12.29 14.71
C TYR A 109 6.82 -12.25 13.25
N TRP A 110 8.13 -12.30 13.01
CA TRP A 110 8.69 -12.19 11.66
C TRP A 110 8.47 -13.45 10.83
N GLU A 111 8.62 -14.63 11.44
CA GLU A 111 8.33 -15.90 10.80
C GLU A 111 6.83 -16.05 10.50
N ASP A 112 5.95 -15.71 11.45
CA ASP A 112 4.49 -15.71 11.26
C ASP A 112 4.09 -14.72 10.15
N PHE A 113 4.65 -13.51 10.16
CA PHE A 113 4.39 -12.53 9.11
C PHE A 113 4.81 -13.06 7.74
N GLY A 114 6.01 -13.66 7.62
CA GLY A 114 6.45 -14.23 6.35
C GLY A 114 5.51 -15.33 5.83
N ARG A 115 5.04 -16.23 6.70
CA ARG A 115 4.07 -17.29 6.34
C ARG A 115 2.71 -16.72 5.94
N ARG A 116 2.21 -15.70 6.65
CA ARG A 116 0.93 -15.03 6.34
C ARG A 116 0.97 -14.24 5.04
N LEU A 117 2.09 -13.56 4.75
CA LEU A 117 2.27 -12.85 3.50
C LEU A 117 2.33 -13.83 2.32
N ALA A 118 3.05 -14.94 2.47
CA ALA A 118 3.05 -16.01 1.47
C ALA A 118 1.63 -16.58 1.24
N ALA A 119 0.83 -16.75 2.30
CA ALA A 119 -0.57 -17.16 2.19
C ALA A 119 -1.43 -16.11 1.46
N LEU A 120 -1.23 -14.81 1.74
CA LEU A 120 -1.89 -13.73 1.02
C LEU A 120 -1.59 -13.80 -0.47
N HIS A 121 -0.31 -13.92 -0.85
CA HIS A 121 0.15 -13.96 -2.24
C HIS A 121 -0.35 -15.17 -3.03
N ARG A 122 -0.82 -16.23 -2.37
CA ARG A 122 -1.47 -17.38 -3.03
C ARG A 122 -2.90 -17.08 -3.50
N ASN A 123 -3.51 -15.97 -3.07
CA ASN A 123 -4.78 -15.51 -3.61
C ASN A 123 -4.52 -14.92 -5.00
N THR A 124 -5.03 -15.59 -6.04
CA THR A 124 -4.74 -15.30 -7.44
C THR A 124 -5.96 -14.79 -8.20
N ALA A 125 -5.72 -14.25 -9.40
CA ALA A 125 -6.73 -13.86 -10.37
C ALA A 125 -6.30 -14.32 -11.77
N SER A 126 -7.22 -14.27 -12.74
CA SER A 126 -6.91 -14.65 -14.12
C SER A 126 -6.07 -13.61 -14.87
N LEU A 127 -6.05 -12.36 -14.41
CA LEU A 127 -5.38 -11.23 -15.04
C LEU A 127 -4.64 -10.41 -13.99
N PHE A 128 -3.54 -9.78 -14.39
CA PHE A 128 -2.88 -8.73 -13.62
C PHE A 128 -3.75 -7.46 -13.59
N GLY A 129 -3.55 -6.63 -12.57
CA GLY A 129 -4.32 -5.41 -12.34
C GLY A 129 -5.48 -5.60 -11.36
N LEU A 130 -6.53 -4.81 -11.53
CA LEU A 130 -7.71 -4.83 -10.66
C LEU A 130 -8.94 -4.44 -11.50
N ASP A 131 -10.15 -4.63 -10.97
CA ASP A 131 -11.37 -4.19 -11.63
C ASP A 131 -11.65 -2.68 -11.48
N HIS A 132 -10.84 -1.98 -10.69
CA HIS A 132 -10.92 -0.53 -10.51
C HIS A 132 -9.57 0.11 -10.20
N ASP A 133 -9.42 1.38 -10.58
CA ASP A 133 -8.28 2.20 -10.17
C ASP A 133 -8.38 2.57 -8.68
N ASN A 134 -7.21 2.78 -8.07
CA ASN A 134 -7.08 3.21 -6.69
C ASN A 134 -5.97 4.26 -6.56
N TYR A 135 -5.34 4.35 -5.39
CA TYR A 135 -4.31 5.34 -5.10
C TYR A 135 -3.06 4.68 -4.52
N ILE A 136 -1.90 5.25 -4.84
CA ILE A 136 -0.63 5.04 -4.15
C ILE A 136 -0.19 6.39 -3.57
N GLY A 137 -0.25 6.52 -2.24
CA GLY A 137 -0.20 7.84 -1.60
C GLY A 137 -1.31 8.75 -2.14
N SER A 138 -0.94 9.87 -2.77
CA SER A 138 -1.87 10.83 -3.38
C SER A 138 -1.96 10.73 -4.90
N LEU A 139 -1.20 9.79 -5.50
CA LEU A 139 -1.20 9.59 -6.94
C LEU A 139 -2.27 8.57 -7.32
N PRO A 140 -3.08 8.85 -8.36
CA PRO A 140 -3.91 7.81 -8.97
C PRO A 140 -3.04 6.64 -9.43
N GLN A 141 -3.45 5.43 -9.09
CA GLN A 141 -2.84 4.17 -9.51
C GLN A 141 -3.80 3.47 -10.48
N GLN A 142 -3.38 3.41 -11.74
CA GLN A 142 -4.15 2.75 -12.81
C GLN A 142 -4.02 1.23 -12.67
N ASN A 143 -5.10 0.51 -12.88
CA ASN A 143 -5.15 -0.94 -12.68
C ASN A 143 -5.74 -1.66 -13.90
N GLY A 144 -5.42 -1.20 -15.11
CA GLY A 144 -5.78 -1.89 -16.35
C GLY A 144 -5.47 -3.38 -16.29
N ARG A 145 -6.26 -4.20 -16.99
CA ARG A 145 -6.15 -5.67 -16.91
C ARG A 145 -5.29 -6.24 -18.03
N TYR A 146 -4.32 -7.09 -17.67
CA TYR A 146 -3.34 -7.66 -18.61
C TYR A 146 -3.13 -9.14 -18.35
N ASP A 147 -2.81 -9.89 -19.41
CA ASP A 147 -2.46 -11.31 -19.32
C ASP A 147 -1.03 -11.53 -18.79
N ARG A 148 -0.14 -10.56 -18.98
CA ARG A 148 1.30 -10.69 -18.68
C ARG A 148 1.77 -9.66 -17.66
N TRP A 149 2.59 -10.11 -16.72
CA TRP A 149 3.14 -9.24 -15.67
C TRP A 149 3.96 -8.08 -16.25
N VAL A 150 4.84 -8.40 -17.19
CA VAL A 150 5.78 -7.42 -17.77
C VAL A 150 5.06 -6.29 -18.50
N ASP A 151 3.94 -6.59 -19.15
CA ASP A 151 3.13 -5.58 -19.83
C ASP A 151 2.42 -4.68 -18.81
N PHE A 152 1.79 -5.26 -17.79
CA PHE A 152 1.18 -4.49 -16.70
C PHE A 152 2.21 -3.61 -15.96
N PHE A 153 3.35 -4.18 -15.58
CA PHE A 153 4.38 -3.46 -14.83
C PHE A 153 5.03 -2.34 -15.66
N ARG A 154 5.21 -2.56 -16.97
CA ARG A 154 5.69 -1.51 -17.87
C ARG A 154 4.67 -0.39 -18.01
N GLU A 155 3.45 -0.70 -18.42
CA GLU A 155 2.46 0.29 -18.83
C GLU A 155 1.78 0.98 -17.64
N GLU A 156 1.28 0.22 -16.67
CA GLU A 156 0.44 0.72 -15.55
C GLU A 156 1.24 1.14 -14.32
N ARG A 157 2.54 0.85 -14.28
CA ARG A 157 3.43 1.21 -13.16
C ARG A 157 4.55 2.12 -13.64
N LEU A 158 5.60 1.56 -14.25
CA LEU A 158 6.83 2.31 -14.52
C LEU A 158 6.62 3.48 -15.50
N LYS A 159 5.93 3.26 -16.62
CA LYS A 159 5.72 4.30 -17.65
C LYS A 159 4.87 5.45 -17.14
N VAL A 160 3.76 5.18 -16.45
CA VAL A 160 2.90 6.22 -15.85
C VAL A 160 3.69 7.14 -14.92
N GLN A 161 4.51 6.56 -14.03
CA GLN A 161 5.29 7.33 -13.07
C GLN A 161 6.46 8.09 -13.73
N LEU A 162 7.11 7.48 -14.73
CA LEU A 162 8.15 8.13 -15.53
C LEU A 162 7.58 9.34 -16.29
N ASP A 163 6.46 9.17 -16.99
CA ASP A 163 5.83 10.22 -17.79
C ASP A 163 5.33 11.37 -16.89
N LEU A 164 4.85 11.07 -15.68
CA LEU A 164 4.52 12.08 -14.68
C LEU A 164 5.77 12.85 -14.21
N ALA A 165 6.87 12.14 -13.91
CA ALA A 165 8.11 12.77 -13.47
C ALA A 165 8.74 13.65 -14.56
N ILE A 166 8.65 13.25 -15.83
CA ILE A 166 9.09 14.05 -16.98
C ILE A 166 8.24 15.31 -17.10
N ARG A 167 6.90 15.17 -17.10
CA ARG A 167 5.98 16.31 -17.19
C ARG A 167 6.20 17.34 -16.08
N ASN A 168 6.55 16.89 -14.89
CA ASN A 168 6.83 17.75 -13.74
C ASN A 168 8.27 18.29 -13.69
N GLY A 169 9.11 18.04 -14.71
CA GLY A 169 10.50 18.52 -14.74
C GLY A 169 11.40 17.88 -13.67
N LEU A 170 10.99 16.73 -13.13
CA LEU A 170 11.71 16.00 -12.10
C LEU A 170 12.76 15.08 -12.71
N MET A 171 12.53 14.56 -13.91
CA MET A 171 13.40 13.57 -14.52
C MET A 171 14.58 14.19 -15.32
N PRO A 172 15.84 13.77 -15.09
CA PRO A 172 16.98 14.22 -15.88
C PRO A 172 16.91 13.81 -17.36
N ALA A 173 17.59 14.60 -18.21
CA ALA A 173 17.76 14.26 -19.61
C ALA A 173 18.49 12.91 -19.76
N GLY A 174 17.97 12.02 -20.61
CA GLY A 174 18.54 10.70 -20.86
C GLY A 174 17.97 9.55 -20.02
N MET A 175 17.24 9.83 -18.93
CA MET A 175 16.62 8.74 -18.15
C MET A 175 15.58 7.96 -18.95
N GLN A 176 14.83 8.65 -19.81
CA GLN A 176 13.86 8.01 -20.69
C GLN A 176 14.50 6.90 -21.54
N LYS A 177 15.69 7.15 -22.11
CA LYS A 177 16.43 6.14 -22.87
C LYS A 177 16.89 4.96 -22.02
N ALA A 178 17.18 5.18 -20.74
CA ALA A 178 17.55 4.10 -19.82
C ALA A 178 16.34 3.21 -19.50
N PHE A 179 15.17 3.82 -19.27
CA PHE A 179 13.92 3.07 -19.13
C PHE A 179 13.54 2.32 -20.41
N GLU A 180 13.72 2.91 -21.60
CA GLU A 180 13.48 2.21 -22.87
C GLU A 180 14.36 0.95 -23.00
N ARG A 181 15.64 1.02 -22.60
CA ARG A 181 16.52 -0.17 -22.55
C ARG A 181 16.06 -1.21 -21.54
N LEU A 182 15.63 -0.79 -20.35
CA LEU A 182 15.06 -1.69 -19.35
C LEU A 182 13.79 -2.36 -19.88
N PHE A 183 12.86 -1.60 -20.47
CA PHE A 183 11.60 -2.11 -20.99
C PHE A 183 11.80 -3.17 -22.07
N GLY A 184 12.84 -3.03 -22.91
CA GLY A 184 13.22 -4.04 -23.89
C GLY A 184 13.84 -5.32 -23.31
N LYS A 185 14.08 -5.38 -22.00
CA LYS A 185 14.67 -6.53 -21.29
C LYS A 185 13.74 -7.14 -20.24
N LEU A 186 12.57 -6.56 -19.99
CA LEU A 186 11.69 -7.04 -18.90
C LEU A 186 11.25 -8.49 -19.08
N ASP A 187 10.98 -8.91 -20.32
CA ASP A 187 10.65 -10.29 -20.68
C ASP A 187 11.75 -11.30 -20.31
N ASP A 188 13.03 -10.90 -20.40
CA ASP A 188 14.17 -11.75 -20.04
C ASP A 188 14.42 -11.79 -18.53
N ILE A 189 13.93 -10.78 -17.81
CA ILE A 189 14.20 -10.59 -16.38
C ILE A 189 13.16 -11.31 -15.52
N PHE A 190 11.88 -11.12 -15.84
CA PHE A 190 10.78 -11.62 -15.03
C PHE A 190 10.31 -12.99 -15.53
N PRO A 191 10.18 -13.99 -14.65
CA PRO A 191 9.54 -15.25 -15.01
C PRO A 191 8.04 -15.05 -15.19
N GLU A 192 7.41 -15.93 -15.97
CA GLU A 192 5.95 -16.02 -16.04
C GLU A 192 5.44 -16.73 -14.76
N GLU A 193 4.70 -16.01 -13.93
CA GLU A 193 4.01 -16.52 -12.74
C GLU A 193 2.56 -16.03 -12.73
N PRO A 194 1.62 -16.75 -12.10
CA PRO A 194 0.25 -16.26 -11.91
C PRO A 194 0.22 -14.95 -11.11
N PRO A 195 -0.78 -14.08 -11.33
CA PRO A 195 -0.96 -12.88 -10.51
C PRO A 195 -1.19 -13.23 -9.04
N SER A 196 -0.53 -12.50 -8.15
CA SER A 196 -0.71 -12.56 -6.70
C SER A 196 -1.43 -11.31 -6.21
N LEU A 197 -2.39 -11.46 -5.31
CA LEU A 197 -2.93 -10.32 -4.57
C LEU A 197 -1.82 -9.73 -3.70
N VAL A 198 -1.39 -8.50 -4.02
CA VAL A 198 -0.35 -7.78 -3.28
C VAL A 198 -0.96 -6.66 -2.43
N HIS A 199 -0.31 -6.33 -1.32
CA HIS A 199 -0.62 -5.15 -0.53
C HIS A 199 -0.38 -3.87 -1.33
N GLY A 200 0.71 -3.83 -2.11
CA GLY A 200 1.01 -2.78 -3.07
C GLY A 200 1.74 -1.56 -2.51
N ASP A 201 1.72 -1.37 -1.19
CA ASP A 201 2.50 -0.35 -0.47
C ASP A 201 3.17 -0.91 0.81
N LEU A 202 3.76 -2.13 0.76
CA LEU A 202 4.23 -2.83 1.97
C LEU A 202 5.65 -2.43 2.40
N TRP A 203 5.78 -1.28 3.05
CA TRP A 203 7.02 -0.83 3.69
C TRP A 203 6.89 -0.80 5.22
N SER A 204 7.98 -0.46 5.93
CA SER A 204 8.07 -0.50 7.40
C SER A 204 7.07 0.38 8.15
N GLY A 205 6.42 1.33 7.48
CA GLY A 205 5.34 2.13 8.04
C GLY A 205 3.94 1.50 7.93
N ASN A 206 3.79 0.44 7.12
CA ASN A 206 2.49 -0.13 6.74
C ASN A 206 2.26 -1.55 7.30
N TYR A 207 3.05 -1.94 8.29
CA TYR A 207 2.77 -3.11 9.12
C TYR A 207 3.08 -2.81 10.59
N MET A 208 2.31 -3.42 11.49
CA MET A 208 2.48 -3.26 12.92
C MET A 208 1.98 -4.51 13.67
N PRO A 209 2.51 -4.80 14.87
CA PRO A 209 1.88 -5.80 15.73
C PRO A 209 0.52 -5.29 16.23
N ASP A 210 -0.46 -6.19 16.21
CA ASP A 210 -1.79 -6.00 16.77
C ASP A 210 -1.78 -6.18 18.29
N GLU A 211 -2.95 -6.14 18.92
CA GLU A 211 -3.09 -6.24 20.37
C GLU A 211 -2.67 -7.60 20.96
N ASN A 212 -2.49 -8.62 20.11
CA ASN A 212 -2.02 -9.95 20.46
C ASN A 212 -0.55 -10.19 20.04
N GLY A 213 0.12 -9.16 19.51
CA GLY A 213 1.50 -9.25 19.03
C GLY A 213 1.66 -9.93 17.67
N HIS A 214 0.57 -10.14 16.91
CA HIS A 214 0.61 -10.68 15.54
C HIS A 214 0.60 -9.58 14.49
N VAL A 215 1.02 -9.86 13.26
CA VAL A 215 1.08 -8.83 12.21
C VAL A 215 -0.31 -8.35 11.77
N CYS A 216 -0.46 -7.03 11.71
CA CYS A 216 -1.52 -6.32 11.01
C CYS A 216 -0.88 -5.43 9.92
N ILE A 217 -1.42 -5.48 8.69
CA ILE A 217 -1.00 -4.61 7.59
C ILE A 217 -2.04 -3.50 7.36
N ILE A 218 -1.58 -2.30 7.02
CA ILE A 218 -2.39 -1.08 6.95
C ILE A 218 -2.05 -0.27 5.69
N ASP A 219 -2.95 0.65 5.31
CA ASP A 219 -2.76 1.57 4.19
C ASP A 219 -2.43 0.89 2.84
N PRO A 220 -3.30 -0.01 2.34
CA PRO A 220 -2.99 -0.77 1.14
C PRO A 220 -3.23 0.01 -0.16
N ALA A 221 -2.47 -0.36 -1.20
CA ALA A 221 -2.64 0.09 -2.58
C ALA A 221 -2.79 -1.13 -3.50
N VAL A 222 -3.79 -1.98 -3.20
CA VAL A 222 -3.90 -3.35 -3.72
C VAL A 222 -4.01 -3.46 -5.25
N TYR A 223 -3.51 -4.57 -5.78
CA TYR A 223 -3.76 -5.06 -7.14
C TYR A 223 -3.32 -6.54 -7.23
N TYR A 224 -3.62 -7.20 -8.33
CA TYR A 224 -3.02 -8.48 -8.68
C TYR A 224 -1.75 -8.25 -9.49
N GLY A 225 -0.59 -8.59 -8.91
CA GLY A 225 0.74 -8.27 -9.43
C GLY A 225 1.74 -9.40 -9.21
N SER A 226 3.02 -9.13 -9.50
CA SER A 226 4.09 -9.99 -8.99
C SER A 226 4.19 -9.86 -7.48
N ARG A 227 4.16 -10.99 -6.76
CA ARG A 227 4.39 -11.05 -5.31
C ARG A 227 5.74 -10.49 -4.86
N GLU A 228 6.72 -10.44 -5.78
CA GLU A 228 8.02 -9.82 -5.51
C GLU A 228 7.91 -8.31 -5.26
N MET A 229 6.80 -7.66 -5.64
CA MET A 229 6.58 -6.23 -5.39
C MET A 229 6.48 -5.90 -3.89
N ASP A 230 5.73 -6.69 -3.13
CA ASP A 230 5.61 -6.49 -1.68
C ASP A 230 6.97 -6.77 -0.99
N LEU A 231 7.63 -7.87 -1.36
CA LEU A 231 8.95 -8.24 -0.79
C LEU A 231 10.02 -7.19 -1.11
N ALA A 232 9.97 -6.60 -2.30
CA ALA A 232 10.90 -5.55 -2.67
C ALA A 232 10.71 -4.31 -1.81
N MET A 233 9.45 -3.95 -1.57
CA MET A 233 9.12 -2.75 -0.81
C MET A 233 9.49 -2.88 0.68
N THR A 234 9.43 -4.09 1.26
CA THR A 234 9.94 -4.33 2.63
C THR A 234 11.45 -4.17 2.75
N MET A 235 12.18 -4.13 1.63
CA MET A 235 13.64 -3.91 1.57
C MET A 235 14.03 -2.47 1.18
N LEU A 236 13.08 -1.59 0.88
CA LEU A 236 13.38 -0.26 0.32
C LEU A 236 13.67 0.80 1.38
N PHE A 237 12.90 0.82 2.48
CA PHE A 237 13.05 1.77 3.59
C PHE A 237 13.35 1.07 4.91
N GLY A 238 14.32 0.16 4.86
CA GLY A 238 14.70 -0.73 5.94
C GLY A 238 14.64 -2.17 5.48
N MET A 239 14.62 -3.09 6.43
CA MET A 239 14.41 -4.51 6.18
C MET A 239 13.46 -5.06 7.24
N ALA A 240 12.56 -5.95 6.82
CA ALA A 240 11.87 -6.83 7.75
C ALA A 240 12.88 -7.61 8.61
N GLY A 241 12.47 -7.98 9.82
CA GLY A 241 13.36 -8.63 10.78
C GLY A 241 13.79 -10.03 10.39
N SER A 242 14.69 -10.59 11.19
CA SER A 242 15.26 -11.93 10.98
C SER A 242 14.16 -12.99 10.83
N GLY A 243 14.32 -13.90 9.87
CA GLY A 243 13.40 -15.03 9.65
C GLY A 243 12.23 -14.72 8.71
N PHE A 244 11.91 -13.45 8.45
CA PHE A 244 10.79 -13.07 7.59
C PHE A 244 10.93 -13.60 6.16
N TYR A 245 12.06 -13.35 5.51
CA TYR A 245 12.26 -13.72 4.10
C TYR A 245 12.43 -15.24 3.93
N GLU A 246 13.08 -15.90 4.90
CA GLU A 246 13.19 -17.35 4.96
C GLU A 246 11.81 -17.99 5.08
N ALA A 247 10.96 -17.48 5.98
CA ALA A 247 9.60 -17.99 6.18
C ALA A 247 8.70 -17.77 4.96
N CYS A 248 8.79 -16.60 4.30
CA CYS A 248 8.15 -16.34 3.01
C CYS A 248 8.54 -17.40 1.97
N HIS A 249 9.85 -17.62 1.80
CA HIS A 249 10.38 -18.54 0.80
C HIS A 249 10.05 -20.01 1.11
N GLU A 250 10.10 -20.41 2.38
CA GLU A 250 9.70 -21.76 2.82
C GLU A 250 8.22 -22.02 2.53
N ALA A 251 7.35 -21.05 2.85
CA ALA A 251 5.90 -21.18 2.67
C ALA A 251 5.46 -21.06 1.19
N PHE A 252 6.14 -20.24 0.39
CA PHE A 252 5.89 -20.10 -1.04
C PHE A 252 7.21 -19.78 -1.79
N PRO A 253 7.92 -20.81 -2.29
CA PRO A 253 9.25 -20.65 -2.90
C PRO A 253 9.28 -19.61 -4.02
N LEU A 254 10.16 -18.63 -3.89
CA LEU A 254 10.45 -17.60 -4.89
C LEU A 254 11.20 -18.18 -6.08
N GLN A 255 10.94 -17.65 -7.28
CA GLN A 255 11.66 -18.08 -8.47
C GLN A 255 13.15 -17.77 -8.37
N PRO A 256 14.02 -18.60 -8.98
CA PRO A 256 15.45 -18.28 -9.08
C PRO A 256 15.67 -16.85 -9.62
N GLY A 257 16.66 -16.15 -9.07
CA GLY A 257 16.98 -14.78 -9.46
C GLY A 257 16.09 -13.68 -8.85
N TRP A 258 15.23 -14.00 -7.87
CA TRP A 258 14.32 -13.02 -7.27
C TRP A 258 15.05 -11.86 -6.59
N ARG A 259 16.21 -12.12 -5.99
CA ARG A 259 17.01 -11.09 -5.30
C ARG A 259 17.50 -10.01 -6.27
N GLU A 260 17.87 -10.41 -7.48
CA GLU A 260 18.28 -9.53 -8.56
C GLU A 260 17.08 -8.71 -9.08
N ARG A 261 15.87 -9.27 -9.07
CA ARG A 261 14.64 -8.58 -9.49
C ARG A 261 14.13 -7.57 -8.47
N ILE A 262 14.42 -7.73 -7.17
CA ILE A 262 14.00 -6.79 -6.11
C ILE A 262 14.30 -5.33 -6.46
N LYS A 263 15.50 -5.05 -6.97
CA LYS A 263 15.89 -3.67 -7.32
C LYS A 263 15.03 -3.10 -8.45
N ILE A 264 14.59 -3.93 -9.38
CA ILE A 264 13.75 -3.54 -10.51
C ILE A 264 12.31 -3.33 -10.05
N CYS A 265 11.79 -4.23 -9.20
CA CYS A 265 10.50 -4.03 -8.51
C CYS A 265 10.48 -2.69 -7.76
N ASN A 266 11.59 -2.34 -7.09
CA ASN A 266 11.73 -1.09 -6.35
C ASN A 266 11.80 0.18 -7.22
N LEU A 267 11.96 0.09 -8.55
CA LEU A 267 11.85 1.27 -9.42
C LEU A 267 10.48 1.92 -9.34
N TYR A 268 9.41 1.13 -9.21
CA TYR A 268 8.05 1.66 -9.10
C TYR A 268 7.85 2.56 -7.87
N PRO A 269 8.04 2.07 -6.62
CA PRO A 269 7.90 2.92 -5.44
C PRO A 269 8.91 4.07 -5.43
N LEU A 270 10.13 3.89 -5.95
CA LEU A 270 11.08 5.00 -6.07
C LEU A 270 10.57 6.11 -7.00
N LEU A 271 9.98 5.78 -8.15
CA LEU A 271 9.39 6.78 -9.04
C LEU A 271 8.16 7.47 -8.40
N VAL A 272 7.35 6.73 -7.65
CA VAL A 272 6.27 7.32 -6.83
C VAL A 272 6.85 8.35 -5.85
N HIS A 273 7.93 8.01 -5.16
CA HIS A 273 8.61 8.93 -4.23
C HIS A 273 9.24 10.13 -4.93
N VAL A 274 9.80 9.96 -6.13
CA VAL A 274 10.25 11.09 -6.96
C VAL A 274 9.09 12.05 -7.23
N ASN A 275 7.94 11.52 -7.65
CA ASN A 275 6.76 12.34 -7.97
C ASN A 275 6.14 13.03 -6.75
N LEU A 276 6.17 12.40 -5.57
CA LEU A 276 5.57 12.94 -4.35
C LEU A 276 6.49 13.84 -3.54
N PHE A 277 7.78 13.50 -3.47
CA PHE A 277 8.73 14.10 -2.53
C PHE A 277 9.96 14.71 -3.23
N GLY A 278 10.07 14.55 -4.55
CA GLY A 278 11.05 15.24 -5.38
C GLY A 278 12.34 14.47 -5.62
N LYS A 279 13.35 15.19 -6.12
CA LYS A 279 14.56 14.63 -6.76
C LYS A 279 15.49 13.84 -5.85
N GLY A 280 15.28 13.86 -4.52
CA GLY A 280 16.14 13.13 -3.56
C GLY A 280 16.21 11.62 -3.80
N TYR A 281 15.19 11.04 -4.45
CA TYR A 281 15.11 9.60 -4.73
C TYR A 281 15.71 9.21 -6.09
N LEU A 282 16.10 10.17 -6.93
CA LEU A 282 16.63 9.90 -8.27
C LEU A 282 17.95 9.12 -8.25
N GLY A 283 18.80 9.34 -7.24
CA GLY A 283 20.08 8.64 -7.13
C GLY A 283 19.92 7.12 -7.08
N SER A 284 18.88 6.62 -6.39
CA SER A 284 18.56 5.20 -6.35
C SER A 284 18.03 4.69 -7.69
N VAL A 285 17.14 5.46 -8.34
CA VAL A 285 16.63 5.14 -9.69
C VAL A 285 17.78 5.05 -10.70
N GLU A 286 18.68 6.02 -10.70
CA GLU A 286 19.88 6.05 -11.54
C GLU A 286 20.81 4.88 -11.26
N GLY A 287 21.02 4.55 -9.99
CA GLY A 287 21.85 3.43 -9.57
C GLY A 287 21.39 2.11 -10.16
N ILE A 288 20.08 1.85 -10.13
CA ILE A 288 19.47 0.64 -10.68
C ILE A 288 19.56 0.62 -12.22
N LEU A 289 19.28 1.76 -12.86
CA LEU A 289 19.24 1.84 -14.32
C LEU A 289 20.62 1.79 -15.00
N LYS A 290 21.70 2.06 -14.27
CA LYS A 290 23.09 1.95 -14.79
C LYS A 290 23.46 0.56 -15.28
N GLU A 291 22.72 -0.47 -14.86
CA GLU A 291 22.93 -1.86 -15.26
C GLU A 291 22.35 -2.19 -16.65
N PHE A 292 21.63 -1.26 -17.28
CA PHE A 292 20.91 -1.45 -18.54
C PHE A 292 21.34 -0.47 -19.65
#